data_AF-A0AAE9KZJ2-F1
#
_entry.id   AF-A0AAE9KZJ2-F1
#
_cell.length_a   1.000
_cell.length_b   1.000
_cell.length_c   1.000
_cell.angle_alpha   90.00
_cell.angle_beta   90.00
_cell.angle_gamma   90.00
#
_symmetry.space_group_name_H-M   'P 1'
#
loop_
_entity.id
_entity.type
_entity.pdbx_description
1 polymer ?
#
loop_
_entity_poly.entity_id
_entity_poly.type
_entity_poly.pdbx_seq_one_letter_code
_entity_poly.pdbx_strand_id
1 'polypeptide(L)'
;MTVRFSRRRFLGAGAVLAGASFAASCTKYRPFDAAAQPPYYPPALLGLRGDHDGSQDGAHAVALSGKRFTLPEKASENYDLVVIGAGISGLTAAYLYRKAKPDAKVLVLDNHDDFGGHAKRNEFTVNGKTLITYGGSESLDSPKTTFSQNAHALLKELGVDYTKFHQYYQQDLYRKQWGLQKGIFFRNAAFGKDTVVAGELNEQAAAAMVARFPLPEADRHALTELYVRPKDYWQGKSRKQKQYLAEKTSYYSFLRDTVKLPEHAMRYLTNISSEYWGHAINAVSVAEAAENGYPGTQKLGLPLEKGEKEPYIYHFPDGNASIARLLVRKLIPAVAAGNSMEDIVTAKFDYAQLDMSEHPVRIRLNSTVLMAENRANGVDVAYLSHGSDALTRVRATHCIFAGHSTLAARILPQMPEAQQQAMKSNVKVPMVYAKIALKNARAFQKLGVYSLYAPDAPYCLIQLDDPVNIGTYRHAATPDEPIVLHAARIATAFEGNDARSMYRGGRARLAGQKLEDLEKELREQLRGLYQLAGESFDDAAVAITFNRWSHGYSYEQVGLWDNNDAASKTVAQMQRRLGNILMAGTDVAWKPYLQDAVEQAYRAVREALS
;
A
#
# COMPACT_ATOMS: atom_id res chain seq x y z
N MET A 1 25.03 -19.31 5.10
CA MET A 1 25.33 -17.91 4.71
C MET A 1 24.12 -17.06 5.06
N THR A 2 24.29 -15.97 5.81
CA THR A 2 23.21 -15.02 6.11
C THR A 2 22.93 -14.14 4.89
N VAL A 3 21.78 -14.32 4.27
CA VAL A 3 21.34 -13.45 3.17
C VAL A 3 21.00 -12.07 3.76
N ARG A 4 21.74 -11.03 3.38
CA ARG A 4 21.37 -9.64 3.66
C ARG A 4 20.08 -9.36 2.88
N PHE A 5 18.93 -9.29 3.57
CA PHE A 5 17.66 -8.83 3.00
C PHE A 5 17.56 -7.29 3.13
N SER A 6 18.44 -6.55 2.45
CA SER A 6 18.16 -5.16 2.07
C SER A 6 17.47 -5.14 0.70
N ARG A 7 17.07 -3.96 0.22
CA ARG A 7 16.40 -3.71 -1.08
C ARG A 7 17.35 -3.90 -2.29
N ARG A 8 17.97 -5.09 -2.39
CA ARG A 8 19.14 -5.41 -3.26
C ARG A 8 18.92 -5.47 -4.78
N ARG A 9 17.71 -5.24 -5.28
CA ARG A 9 17.41 -5.30 -6.73
C ARG A 9 16.71 -4.05 -7.27
N PHE A 10 16.48 -3.03 -6.42
CA PHE A 10 15.57 -1.94 -6.73
C PHE A 10 16.30 -0.67 -7.17
N LEU A 11 16.65 -0.63 -8.46
CA LEU A 11 16.85 0.61 -9.21
C LEU A 11 16.17 0.41 -10.56
N GLY A 12 15.16 1.21 -10.91
CA GLY A 12 14.40 1.01 -12.16
C GLY A 12 13.56 2.21 -12.56
N ALA A 13 12.80 2.75 -11.61
CA ALA A 13 12.13 4.04 -11.70
C ALA A 13 12.43 4.88 -10.45
N GLY A 14 12.51 6.20 -10.59
CA GLY A 14 12.61 7.11 -9.44
C GLY A 14 11.24 7.35 -8.80
N ALA A 15 11.20 7.38 -7.47
CA ALA A 15 10.03 7.79 -6.69
C ALA A 15 9.66 9.25 -7.04
N VAL A 16 8.42 9.50 -7.49
CA VAL A 16 7.91 10.83 -7.90
C VAL A 16 6.44 10.99 -7.52
N LEU A 17 6.10 12.07 -6.80
CA LEU A 17 5.09 12.04 -5.72
C LEU A 17 4.52 13.44 -5.21
N ALA A 18 3.23 13.88 -5.41
CA ALA A 18 2.57 15.20 -5.05
C ALA A 18 1.19 15.28 -4.25
N GLY A 19 0.49 16.46 -4.11
CA GLY A 19 -1.00 16.63 -3.85
C GLY A 19 -1.59 17.23 -2.52
N ALA A 20 -2.85 17.79 -2.49
CA ALA A 20 -3.82 18.03 -1.32
C ALA A 20 -5.05 19.05 -1.49
N SER A 21 -5.61 19.72 -0.42
CA SER A 21 -6.89 20.56 -0.36
C SER A 21 -6.90 22.06 0.14
N PHE A 22 -8.00 22.82 0.50
CA PHE A 22 -9.41 22.62 1.07
C PHE A 22 -10.69 22.61 0.13
N ALA A 23 -11.91 22.98 0.62
CA ALA A 23 -13.26 22.27 0.54
C ALA A 23 -14.48 23.06 -0.10
N ALA A 24 -15.81 22.85 0.15
CA ALA A 24 -16.77 21.68 0.12
C ALA A 24 -18.26 22.19 0.24
N SER A 25 -19.33 21.34 0.26
CA SER A 25 -20.75 21.74 0.53
C SER A 25 -21.70 20.61 1.00
N CYS A 26 -22.75 20.94 1.79
CA CYS A 26 -23.52 19.98 2.60
C CYS A 26 -24.92 19.59 2.06
N THR A 27 -25.29 18.30 2.20
CA THR A 27 -26.70 17.84 2.21
C THR A 27 -26.97 16.99 3.46
N LYS A 28 -28.17 17.11 4.04
CA LYS A 28 -28.56 16.36 5.25
C LYS A 28 -29.12 14.99 4.86
N TYR A 29 -28.64 13.93 5.51
CA TYR A 29 -29.21 12.58 5.37
C TYR A 29 -30.72 12.58 5.73
N ARG A 30 -31.52 11.87 4.93
CA ARG A 30 -32.89 11.47 5.28
C ARG A 30 -32.88 10.03 5.84
N PRO A 31 -33.91 9.62 6.60
CA PRO A 31 -34.04 8.25 7.09
C PRO A 31 -34.19 7.23 5.93
N PHE A 32 -33.99 5.97 6.27
CA PHE A 32 -33.84 4.85 5.34
C PHE A 32 -35.20 4.37 4.79
N ASP A 33 -35.48 4.59 3.50
CA ASP A 33 -36.60 3.97 2.80
C ASP A 33 -36.18 2.61 2.22
N ALA A 34 -36.93 1.55 2.52
CA ALA A 34 -36.60 0.17 2.17
C ALA A 34 -37.06 -0.23 0.75
N ALA A 35 -36.66 0.55 -0.26
CA ALA A 35 -36.98 0.28 -1.67
C ALA A 35 -35.71 0.06 -2.51
N ALA A 36 -35.60 -1.11 -3.14
CA ALA A 36 -34.63 -1.45 -4.19
C ALA A 36 -33.19 -0.92 -3.97
N GLN A 37 -32.53 -1.36 -2.90
CA GLN A 37 -31.09 -1.17 -2.74
C GLN A 37 -30.33 -1.74 -3.96
N PRO A 38 -29.31 -1.04 -4.51
CA PRO A 38 -28.46 -1.60 -5.56
C PRO A 38 -27.72 -2.85 -5.04
N PRO A 39 -27.38 -3.82 -5.91
CA PRO A 39 -26.67 -5.02 -5.50
C PRO A 39 -25.33 -4.66 -4.84
N TYR A 40 -25.02 -5.35 -3.74
CA TYR A 40 -23.83 -5.09 -2.93
C TYR A 40 -22.55 -5.34 -3.76
N TYR A 41 -21.91 -4.25 -4.19
CA TYR A 41 -20.70 -4.29 -5.02
C TYR A 41 -19.62 -3.34 -4.48
N PRO A 42 -18.85 -3.78 -3.45
CA PRO A 42 -17.85 -2.97 -2.75
C PRO A 42 -16.83 -2.19 -3.61
N PRO A 43 -16.41 -2.65 -4.81
CA PRO A 43 -15.47 -1.89 -5.64
C PRO A 43 -16.03 -0.57 -6.17
N ALA A 44 -17.34 -0.42 -6.33
CA ALA A 44 -17.97 0.82 -6.84
C ALA A 44 -18.36 1.81 -5.74
N LEU A 45 -18.08 1.50 -4.47
CA LEU A 45 -18.39 2.39 -3.34
C LEU A 45 -17.36 3.52 -3.23
N LEU A 46 -17.88 4.74 -3.10
CA LEU A 46 -17.12 6.00 -3.00
C LEU A 46 -16.80 6.36 -1.54
N GLY A 47 -16.16 7.51 -1.32
CA GLY A 47 -15.86 8.02 0.02
C GLY A 47 -14.77 7.20 0.70
N LEU A 48 -14.95 6.84 1.96
CA LEU A 48 -13.90 6.22 2.78
C LEU A 48 -13.87 4.69 2.62
N ARG A 49 -12.76 4.20 2.08
CA ARG A 49 -12.44 2.78 1.81
C ARG A 49 -11.11 2.42 2.51
N GLY A 50 -10.60 1.21 2.27
CA GLY A 50 -9.50 0.65 3.05
C GLY A 50 -9.97 0.34 4.48
N ASP A 51 -9.26 0.84 5.48
CA ASP A 51 -9.71 0.97 6.88
C ASP A 51 -10.92 1.94 6.96
N HIS A 52 -12.06 1.54 6.41
CA HIS A 52 -13.31 2.31 6.43
C HIS A 52 -13.90 2.39 7.84
N ASP A 53 -14.76 3.37 8.08
CA ASP A 53 -15.45 3.48 9.38
C ASP A 53 -16.31 2.22 9.61
N GLY A 54 -16.35 1.74 10.86
CA GLY A 54 -16.96 0.46 11.22
C GLY A 54 -16.06 -0.78 11.03
N SER A 55 -15.04 -0.77 10.16
CA SER A 55 -14.18 -1.97 9.95
C SER A 55 -13.23 -2.22 11.13
N GLN A 56 -12.88 -1.15 11.85
CA GLN A 56 -11.90 -1.15 12.94
C GLN A 56 -12.53 -1.36 14.32
N ASP A 57 -13.83 -1.16 14.48
CA ASP A 57 -14.48 -0.88 15.77
C ASP A 57 -14.36 -2.04 16.77
N GLY A 58 -14.63 -3.27 16.34
CA GLY A 58 -14.47 -4.46 17.18
C GLY A 58 -13.01 -4.67 17.60
N ALA A 59 -12.07 -4.50 16.67
CA ALA A 59 -10.64 -4.63 16.93
C ALA A 59 -10.13 -3.52 17.87
N HIS A 60 -10.63 -2.29 17.73
CA HIS A 60 -10.31 -1.14 18.58
C HIS A 60 -10.93 -1.24 19.98
N ALA A 61 -12.12 -1.82 20.12
CA ALA A 61 -12.69 -2.11 21.43
C ALA A 61 -11.79 -3.04 22.26
N VAL A 62 -11.20 -4.07 21.65
CA VAL A 62 -10.17 -4.91 22.30
C VAL A 62 -8.86 -4.13 22.47
N ALA A 63 -8.41 -3.43 21.43
CA ALA A 63 -7.05 -2.90 21.36
C ALA A 63 -6.80 -1.62 22.16
N LEU A 64 -7.82 -0.78 22.34
CA LEU A 64 -7.75 0.55 22.94
C LEU A 64 -8.59 0.63 24.22
N SER A 65 -9.83 0.10 24.20
CA SER A 65 -10.73 0.08 25.36
C SER A 65 -10.53 -1.12 26.29
N GLY A 66 -9.72 -2.10 25.90
CA GLY A 66 -9.48 -3.32 26.69
C GLY A 66 -10.69 -4.25 26.83
N LYS A 67 -11.72 -4.10 25.97
CA LYS A 67 -12.94 -4.92 25.99
C LYS A 67 -12.58 -6.40 25.87
N ARG A 68 -12.90 -7.17 26.90
CA ARG A 68 -12.78 -8.63 26.91
C ARG A 68 -14.07 -9.23 26.39
N PHE A 69 -13.95 -10.35 25.69
CA PHE A 69 -15.05 -11.13 25.19
C PHE A 69 -14.98 -12.55 25.76
N THR A 70 -16.13 -13.18 25.96
CA THR A 70 -16.26 -14.61 26.26
C THR A 70 -16.63 -15.37 24.99
N LEU A 71 -16.28 -16.66 24.91
CA LEU A 71 -16.73 -17.50 23.80
C LEU A 71 -18.22 -17.85 24.01
N PRO A 72 -19.09 -17.68 23.00
CA PRO A 72 -20.44 -18.25 23.00
C PRO A 72 -20.40 -19.75 23.29
N GLU A 73 -21.36 -20.30 24.06
CA GLU A 73 -21.33 -21.70 24.52
C GLU A 73 -21.43 -22.73 23.37
N LYS A 74 -22.22 -22.41 22.34
CA LYS A 74 -22.50 -23.28 21.19
C LYS A 74 -21.71 -22.81 19.97
N ALA A 75 -21.17 -23.77 19.22
CA ALA A 75 -20.63 -23.50 17.88
C ALA A 75 -21.79 -23.57 16.88
N SER A 76 -21.89 -22.57 16.02
CA SER A 76 -22.88 -22.50 14.94
C SER A 76 -22.52 -23.43 13.79
N GLU A 77 -21.23 -23.48 13.43
CA GLU A 77 -20.71 -24.19 12.26
C GLU A 77 -19.37 -24.89 12.59
N ASN A 78 -19.02 -25.91 11.80
CA ASN A 78 -17.77 -26.65 11.90
C ASN A 78 -17.06 -26.72 10.53
N TYR A 79 -15.74 -26.54 10.53
CA TYR A 79 -14.88 -26.46 9.34
C TYR A 79 -13.59 -27.29 9.53
N ASP A 80 -12.88 -27.59 8.44
CA ASP A 80 -11.53 -28.17 8.50
C ASP A 80 -10.47 -27.08 8.73
N LEU A 81 -10.69 -25.91 8.10
CA LEU A 81 -9.85 -24.73 8.21
C LEU A 81 -10.70 -23.47 8.36
N VAL A 82 -10.37 -22.63 9.35
CA VAL A 82 -10.74 -21.20 9.36
C VAL A 82 -9.53 -20.37 8.99
N VAL A 83 -9.71 -19.35 8.14
CA VAL A 83 -8.70 -18.36 7.80
C VAL A 83 -9.16 -16.98 8.27
N ILE A 84 -8.30 -16.28 9.01
CA ILE A 84 -8.59 -14.95 9.56
C ILE A 84 -7.86 -13.93 8.68
N GLY A 85 -8.62 -13.16 7.91
CA GLY A 85 -8.17 -12.23 6.87
C GLY A 85 -8.32 -12.81 5.46
N ALA A 86 -9.08 -12.12 4.61
CA ALA A 86 -9.26 -12.36 3.17
C ALA A 86 -8.27 -11.55 2.30
N GLY A 87 -7.16 -11.09 2.88
CA GLY A 87 -6.01 -10.59 2.13
C GLY A 87 -5.33 -11.68 1.30
N ILE A 88 -4.42 -11.30 0.38
CA ILE A 88 -3.73 -12.24 -0.52
C ILE A 88 -3.15 -13.47 0.20
N SER A 89 -2.54 -13.29 1.38
CA SER A 89 -1.98 -14.42 2.16
C SER A 89 -3.06 -15.40 2.62
N GLY A 90 -4.21 -14.90 3.09
CA GLY A 90 -5.32 -15.75 3.55
C GLY A 90 -6.06 -16.43 2.40
N LEU A 91 -6.32 -15.72 1.30
CA LEU A 91 -6.90 -16.30 0.08
C LEU A 91 -5.97 -17.38 -0.51
N THR A 92 -4.66 -17.13 -0.52
CA THR A 92 -3.65 -18.12 -0.93
C THR A 92 -3.64 -19.33 0.01
N ALA A 93 -3.75 -19.11 1.33
CA ALA A 93 -3.77 -20.20 2.30
C ALA A 93 -5.03 -21.08 2.15
N ALA A 94 -6.20 -20.49 1.97
CA ALA A 94 -7.44 -21.20 1.67
C ALA A 94 -7.30 -22.02 0.37
N TYR A 95 -6.74 -21.43 -0.68
CA TYR A 95 -6.55 -22.09 -1.98
C TYR A 95 -5.60 -23.30 -1.87
N LEU A 96 -4.44 -23.12 -1.24
CA LEU A 96 -3.46 -24.21 -1.07
C LEU A 96 -3.98 -25.33 -0.17
N TYR A 97 -4.73 -25.02 0.88
CA TYR A 97 -5.34 -26.03 1.75
C TYR A 97 -6.43 -26.82 1.02
N ARG A 98 -7.33 -26.13 0.31
CA ARG A 98 -8.40 -26.74 -0.50
C ARG A 98 -7.84 -27.58 -1.65
N LYS A 99 -6.70 -27.18 -2.23
CA LYS A 99 -5.95 -27.97 -3.23
C LYS A 99 -5.34 -29.24 -2.64
N ALA A 100 -4.83 -29.18 -1.41
CA ALA A 100 -4.24 -30.33 -0.72
C ALA A 100 -5.31 -31.28 -0.12
N LYS A 101 -6.50 -30.77 0.22
CA LYS A 101 -7.65 -31.53 0.70
C LYS A 101 -8.92 -31.15 -0.10
N PRO A 102 -9.18 -31.82 -1.23
CA PRO A 102 -10.32 -31.52 -2.12
C PRO A 102 -11.72 -31.69 -1.52
N ASP A 103 -11.85 -32.21 -0.29
CA ASP A 103 -13.12 -32.34 0.43
C ASP A 103 -13.23 -31.39 1.64
N ALA A 104 -12.14 -30.72 2.03
CA ALA A 104 -12.10 -29.86 3.22
C ALA A 104 -13.01 -28.64 3.09
N LYS A 105 -13.79 -28.36 4.15
CA LYS A 105 -14.60 -27.15 4.30
C LYS A 105 -13.76 -26.01 4.85
N VAL A 106 -13.75 -24.86 4.17
CA VAL A 106 -12.95 -23.70 4.53
C VAL A 106 -13.82 -22.46 4.72
N LEU A 107 -13.64 -21.75 5.84
CA LEU A 107 -14.26 -20.44 6.07
C LEU A 107 -13.17 -19.36 6.19
N VAL A 108 -13.23 -18.33 5.36
CA VAL A 108 -12.43 -17.11 5.46
C VAL A 108 -13.27 -16.02 6.11
N LEU A 109 -12.74 -15.36 7.14
CA LEU A 109 -13.39 -14.25 7.86
C LEU A 109 -12.56 -12.98 7.69
N ASP A 110 -13.14 -11.88 7.20
CA ASP A 110 -12.48 -10.56 7.14
C ASP A 110 -13.36 -9.46 7.75
N ASN A 111 -12.74 -8.50 8.43
CA ASN A 111 -13.43 -7.36 9.05
C ASN A 111 -13.90 -6.31 8.01
N HIS A 112 -13.32 -6.31 6.81
CA HIS A 112 -13.66 -5.37 5.74
C HIS A 112 -14.89 -5.79 4.96
N ASP A 113 -15.47 -4.80 4.28
CA ASP A 113 -16.54 -4.96 3.31
C ASP A 113 -16.08 -5.49 1.94
N ASP A 114 -14.82 -5.88 1.76
CA ASP A 114 -14.29 -6.41 0.49
C ASP A 114 -13.10 -7.34 0.76
N PHE A 115 -12.83 -8.27 -0.16
CA PHE A 115 -11.67 -9.17 -0.08
C PHE A 115 -10.40 -8.53 -0.68
N GLY A 116 -9.27 -9.24 -0.61
CA GLY A 116 -7.96 -8.78 -1.11
C GLY A 116 -7.15 -7.95 -0.12
N GLY A 117 -7.79 -7.38 0.90
CA GLY A 117 -7.12 -6.53 1.90
C GLY A 117 -6.55 -5.28 1.25
N HIS A 118 -5.22 -5.09 1.31
CA HIS A 118 -4.56 -3.96 0.64
C HIS A 118 -4.65 -4.04 -0.89
N ALA A 119 -4.86 -5.23 -1.46
CA ALA A 119 -5.15 -5.42 -2.88
C ALA A 119 -6.65 -5.16 -3.17
N LYS A 120 -7.13 -3.98 -2.78
CA LYS A 120 -8.51 -3.52 -2.98
C LYS A 120 -8.67 -2.88 -4.35
N ARG A 121 -9.85 -2.99 -4.93
CA ARG A 121 -10.23 -2.42 -6.24
C ARG A 121 -11.11 -1.20 -6.04
N ASN A 122 -10.98 -0.19 -6.90
CA ASN A 122 -11.97 0.88 -7.03
C ASN A 122 -12.46 0.94 -8.48
N GLU A 123 -13.76 1.12 -8.67
CA GLU A 123 -14.42 1.32 -9.96
C GLU A 123 -15.19 2.64 -9.97
N PHE A 124 -15.09 3.37 -11.07
CA PHE A 124 -15.90 4.56 -11.35
C PHE A 124 -16.59 4.40 -12.71
N THR A 125 -17.65 5.16 -12.96
CA THR A 125 -18.24 5.28 -14.30
C THR A 125 -18.37 6.76 -14.66
N VAL A 126 -17.76 7.16 -15.77
CA VAL A 126 -17.77 8.54 -16.28
C VAL A 126 -18.13 8.51 -17.75
N ASN A 127 -19.17 9.24 -18.15
CA ASN A 127 -19.64 9.30 -19.55
C ASN A 127 -19.85 7.90 -20.20
N GLY A 128 -20.30 6.92 -19.41
CA GLY A 128 -20.48 5.53 -19.84
C GLY A 128 -19.20 4.67 -19.84
N LYS A 129 -18.00 5.26 -19.73
CA LYS A 129 -16.73 4.53 -19.60
C LYS A 129 -16.55 4.08 -18.14
N THR A 130 -16.40 2.78 -17.91
CA THR A 130 -15.92 2.27 -16.61
C THR A 130 -14.42 2.53 -16.49
N LEU A 131 -14.01 3.15 -15.38
CA LEU A 131 -12.62 3.33 -14.99
C LEU A 131 -12.31 2.36 -13.85
N ILE A 132 -11.18 1.66 -13.93
CA ILE A 132 -10.75 0.65 -12.96
C ILE A 132 -9.40 1.09 -12.41
N THR A 133 -9.24 1.05 -11.09
CA THR A 133 -8.00 1.43 -10.41
C THR A 133 -7.77 0.65 -9.11
N TYR A 134 -6.55 0.69 -8.57
CA TYR A 134 -6.14 0.04 -7.31
C TYR A 134 -6.41 0.93 -6.09
N GLY A 135 -6.65 0.31 -4.92
CA GLY A 135 -6.83 1.01 -3.64
C GLY A 135 -5.63 0.95 -2.69
N GLY A 136 -4.54 0.29 -3.08
CA GLY A 136 -3.36 0.09 -2.23
C GLY A 136 -2.24 -0.64 -2.97
N SER A 137 -2.27 -1.98 -2.95
CA SER A 137 -1.21 -2.80 -3.56
C SER A 137 -1.22 -2.70 -5.09
N GLU A 138 -0.32 -1.87 -5.60
CA GLU A 138 -0.26 -1.38 -7.00
C GLU A 138 0.24 -2.42 -8.00
N SER A 139 1.41 -3.03 -7.78
CA SER A 139 2.13 -3.76 -8.83
C SER A 139 2.68 -5.12 -8.39
N LEU A 140 2.94 -5.99 -9.36
CA LEU A 140 3.80 -7.16 -9.18
C LEU A 140 5.26 -6.67 -9.22
N ASP A 141 5.79 -6.18 -8.10
CA ASP A 141 7.11 -5.54 -8.09
C ASP A 141 8.25 -6.52 -8.41
N SER A 142 8.88 -6.29 -9.58
CA SER A 142 10.10 -6.96 -10.04
C SER A 142 9.99 -8.51 -10.03
N PRO A 143 9.01 -9.10 -10.73
CA PRO A 143 8.62 -10.50 -10.58
C PRO A 143 9.58 -11.47 -11.28
N LYS A 144 10.49 -11.00 -12.14
CA LYS A 144 11.59 -11.84 -12.65
C LYS A 144 12.66 -12.06 -11.59
N THR A 145 12.88 -11.07 -10.72
CA THR A 145 14.08 -11.00 -9.87
C THR A 145 13.83 -11.06 -8.36
N THR A 146 12.64 -10.72 -7.86
CA THR A 146 12.31 -10.73 -6.41
C THR A 146 11.42 -11.90 -6.01
N PHE A 147 10.57 -12.38 -6.92
CA PHE A 147 9.58 -13.43 -6.62
C PHE A 147 10.26 -14.79 -6.39
N SER A 148 9.70 -15.53 -5.45
CA SER A 148 10.13 -16.88 -5.08
C SER A 148 9.54 -17.95 -6.01
N GLN A 149 10.07 -19.17 -5.91
CA GLN A 149 9.49 -20.34 -6.60
C GLN A 149 8.03 -20.58 -6.22
N ASN A 150 7.62 -20.37 -4.96
CA ASN A 150 6.21 -20.54 -4.56
C ASN A 150 5.33 -19.40 -5.10
N ALA A 151 5.85 -18.17 -5.23
CA ALA A 151 5.15 -17.05 -5.86
C ALA A 151 4.97 -17.27 -7.38
N HIS A 152 6.01 -17.72 -8.09
CA HIS A 152 5.90 -18.13 -9.50
C HIS A 152 4.94 -19.30 -9.71
N ALA A 153 4.95 -20.29 -8.81
CA ALA A 153 4.00 -21.40 -8.84
C ALA A 153 2.55 -20.89 -8.69
N LEU A 154 2.29 -19.97 -7.76
CA LEU A 154 0.96 -19.39 -7.60
C LEU A 154 0.53 -18.60 -8.85
N LEU A 155 1.37 -17.72 -9.40
CA LEU A 155 1.04 -16.99 -10.64
C LEU A 155 0.66 -17.96 -11.77
N LYS A 156 1.46 -19.02 -11.97
CA LYS A 156 1.19 -20.06 -12.97
C LYS A 156 -0.15 -20.77 -12.76
N GLU A 157 -0.50 -21.09 -11.51
CA GLU A 157 -1.76 -21.76 -11.18
C GLU A 157 -3.01 -20.86 -11.31
N LEU A 158 -2.83 -19.55 -11.10
CA LEU A 158 -3.85 -18.52 -11.36
C LEU A 158 -3.96 -18.17 -12.87
N GLY A 159 -3.04 -18.62 -13.71
CA GLY A 159 -3.00 -18.29 -15.14
C GLY A 159 -2.37 -16.94 -15.46
N VAL A 160 -1.60 -16.37 -14.54
CA VAL A 160 -0.93 -15.07 -14.68
C VAL A 160 0.46 -15.26 -15.29
N ASP A 161 0.62 -14.79 -16.51
CA ASP A 161 1.90 -14.63 -17.20
C ASP A 161 2.35 -13.17 -17.11
N TYR A 162 3.32 -12.88 -16.23
CA TYR A 162 3.82 -11.53 -16.03
C TYR A 162 4.63 -11.00 -17.23
N THR A 163 5.05 -11.85 -18.16
CA THR A 163 5.80 -11.38 -19.35
C THR A 163 4.90 -10.62 -20.33
N LYS A 164 3.58 -10.89 -20.31
CA LYS A 164 2.59 -10.16 -21.11
C LYS A 164 2.47 -8.67 -20.78
N PHE A 165 2.88 -8.23 -19.59
CA PHE A 165 2.83 -6.80 -19.24
C PHE A 165 3.71 -5.91 -20.13
N HIS A 166 4.73 -6.49 -20.81
CA HIS A 166 5.45 -5.81 -21.89
C HIS A 166 4.57 -5.41 -23.09
N GLN A 167 3.41 -6.04 -23.27
CA GLN A 167 2.42 -5.74 -24.31
C GLN A 167 1.22 -4.95 -23.75
N TYR A 168 0.92 -5.10 -22.45
CA TYR A 168 -0.25 -4.51 -21.81
C TYR A 168 -0.02 -3.09 -21.25
N TYR A 169 1.21 -2.74 -20.86
CA TYR A 169 1.54 -1.41 -20.31
C TYR A 169 2.07 -0.47 -21.40
N GLN A 170 1.36 0.62 -21.70
CA GLN A 170 1.72 1.58 -22.76
C GLN A 170 2.80 2.57 -22.29
N GLN A 171 4.03 2.07 -22.14
CA GLN A 171 5.20 2.79 -21.58
C GLN A 171 5.50 4.16 -22.23
N ASP A 172 5.05 4.38 -23.46
CA ASP A 172 5.32 5.58 -24.25
C ASP A 172 4.15 6.58 -24.31
N LEU A 173 2.96 6.25 -23.80
CA LEU A 173 1.76 7.10 -23.88
C LEU A 173 2.06 8.52 -23.41
N TYR A 174 2.35 8.68 -22.11
CA TYR A 174 2.55 10.00 -21.54
C TYR A 174 3.80 10.69 -22.12
N ARG A 175 4.96 10.01 -22.15
CA ARG A 175 6.24 10.64 -22.54
C ARG A 175 6.42 10.90 -24.04
N LYS A 176 5.86 10.08 -24.94
CA LYS A 176 6.04 10.22 -26.40
C LYS A 176 4.77 10.62 -27.12
N GLN A 177 3.62 10.04 -26.78
CA GLN A 177 2.37 10.27 -27.53
C GLN A 177 1.67 11.55 -27.08
N TRP A 178 1.63 11.82 -25.77
CA TRP A 178 1.05 13.05 -25.20
C TRP A 178 2.09 14.15 -24.92
N GLY A 179 3.39 13.83 -25.01
CA GLY A 179 4.50 14.79 -24.84
C GLY A 179 4.74 15.26 -23.39
N LEU A 180 4.20 14.53 -22.40
CA LEU A 180 4.21 14.90 -20.98
C LEU A 180 5.45 14.38 -20.25
N GLN A 181 5.94 15.18 -19.31
CA GLN A 181 7.09 14.86 -18.48
C GLN A 181 6.63 14.44 -17.07
N LYS A 182 7.57 14.02 -16.22
CA LYS A 182 7.36 14.19 -14.78
C LYS A 182 7.60 15.67 -14.41
N GLY A 183 7.38 16.06 -13.15
CA GLY A 183 7.71 17.41 -12.71
C GLY A 183 7.68 17.58 -11.20
N ILE A 184 7.82 18.82 -10.74
CA ILE A 184 7.63 19.22 -9.34
C ILE A 184 6.50 20.25 -9.27
N PHE A 185 5.61 20.14 -8.28
CA PHE A 185 4.58 21.10 -7.92
C PHE A 185 4.85 21.64 -6.52
N PHE A 186 5.40 22.85 -6.48
CA PHE A 186 5.60 23.62 -5.25
C PHE A 186 4.28 24.30 -4.86
N ARG A 187 3.93 24.27 -3.56
CA ARG A 187 2.77 24.98 -3.03
C ARG A 187 3.08 26.40 -2.59
N ASN A 188 2.10 27.29 -2.73
CA ASN A 188 2.05 28.58 -2.04
C ASN A 188 2.25 28.45 -0.51
N ALA A 189 1.58 27.48 0.11
CA ALA A 189 1.61 27.26 1.56
C ALA A 189 3.00 26.92 2.15
N ALA A 190 3.94 26.46 1.33
CA ALA A 190 5.28 26.04 1.76
C ALA A 190 6.44 26.79 1.06
N PHE A 191 6.17 27.42 -0.10
CA PHE A 191 7.17 28.05 -0.96
C PHE A 191 6.72 29.42 -1.51
N GLY A 192 5.68 30.03 -0.95
CA GLY A 192 5.25 31.41 -1.26
C GLY A 192 4.63 31.63 -2.65
N LYS A 193 4.59 30.62 -3.52
CA LYS A 193 3.80 30.60 -4.76
C LYS A 193 3.52 29.18 -5.25
N ASP A 194 2.30 28.90 -5.70
CA ASP A 194 1.99 27.68 -6.44
C ASP A 194 2.75 27.69 -7.78
N THR A 195 3.58 26.67 -8.04
CA THR A 195 4.44 26.59 -9.25
C THR A 195 4.65 25.15 -9.71
N VAL A 196 4.40 24.86 -10.99
CA VAL A 196 4.77 23.59 -11.64
C VAL A 196 6.06 23.74 -12.45
N VAL A 197 7.00 22.82 -12.24
CA VAL A 197 8.27 22.71 -12.94
C VAL A 197 8.37 21.34 -13.58
N ALA A 198 7.90 21.22 -14.83
CA ALA A 198 8.09 20.03 -15.67
C ALA A 198 9.57 19.71 -15.89
N GLY A 199 9.90 18.41 -15.83
CA GLY A 199 11.22 17.81 -15.98
C GLY A 199 11.45 16.64 -14.99
N GLU A 200 12.39 15.75 -15.29
CA GLU A 200 12.91 14.74 -14.34
C GLU A 200 14.24 15.24 -13.76
N LEU A 201 14.30 15.49 -12.44
CA LEU A 201 15.46 16.13 -11.81
C LEU A 201 16.64 15.16 -11.66
N ASN A 202 17.70 15.39 -12.44
CA ASN A 202 18.93 14.62 -12.46
C ASN A 202 20.15 15.54 -12.68
N GLU A 203 21.37 15.00 -12.61
CA GLU A 203 22.64 15.74 -12.78
C GLU A 203 22.66 16.61 -14.05
N GLN A 204 22.07 16.15 -15.16
CA GLN A 204 22.07 16.84 -16.44
C GLN A 204 21.01 17.95 -16.52
N ALA A 205 19.83 17.74 -15.93
CA ALA A 205 18.71 18.68 -15.96
C ALA A 205 18.69 19.69 -14.80
N ALA A 206 19.41 19.42 -13.71
CA ALA A 206 19.23 20.13 -12.44
C ALA A 206 19.44 21.64 -12.53
N ALA A 207 20.51 22.13 -13.17
CA ALA A 207 20.75 23.57 -13.28
C ALA A 207 19.58 24.32 -13.96
N ALA A 208 19.03 23.78 -15.04
CA ALA A 208 17.92 24.39 -15.78
C ALA A 208 16.57 24.25 -15.06
N MET A 209 16.35 23.15 -14.33
CA MET A 209 15.13 22.95 -13.54
C MET A 209 15.13 23.77 -12.25
N VAL A 210 16.20 23.74 -11.46
CA VAL A 210 16.30 24.42 -10.16
C VAL A 210 16.26 25.94 -10.33
N ALA A 211 16.75 26.48 -11.44
CA ALA A 211 16.59 27.90 -11.79
C ALA A 211 15.12 28.35 -11.92
N ARG A 212 14.18 27.42 -12.17
CA ARG A 212 12.72 27.66 -12.24
C ARG A 212 11.99 27.42 -10.92
N PHE A 213 12.67 26.93 -9.87
CA PHE A 213 12.03 26.65 -8.59
C PHE A 213 11.71 27.96 -7.84
N PRO A 214 10.55 28.08 -7.14
CA PRO A 214 10.17 29.27 -6.38
C PRO A 214 10.89 29.32 -5.02
N LEU A 215 12.22 29.27 -5.04
CA LEU A 215 13.09 29.30 -3.86
C LEU A 215 13.99 30.54 -3.89
N PRO A 216 14.52 31.00 -2.74
CA PRO A 216 15.58 32.01 -2.70
C PRO A 216 16.81 31.59 -3.51
N GLU A 217 17.61 32.56 -3.95
CA GLU A 217 18.76 32.30 -4.82
C GLU A 217 19.82 31.40 -4.16
N ALA A 218 20.05 31.56 -2.85
CA ALA A 218 20.93 30.70 -2.08
C ALA A 218 20.48 29.23 -2.08
N ASP A 219 19.18 28.97 -1.88
CA ASP A 219 18.59 27.64 -1.95
C ASP A 219 18.72 27.03 -3.36
N ARG A 220 18.43 27.82 -4.41
CA ARG A 220 18.60 27.38 -5.82
C ARG A 220 20.05 27.03 -6.14
N HIS A 221 21.00 27.85 -5.68
CA HIS A 221 22.43 27.59 -5.86
C HIS A 221 22.88 26.33 -5.09
N ALA A 222 22.47 26.18 -3.83
CA ALA A 222 22.80 25.02 -3.01
C ALA A 222 22.26 23.70 -3.58
N LEU A 223 21.01 23.68 -4.05
CA LEU A 223 20.44 22.51 -4.75
C LEU A 223 21.16 22.23 -6.08
N THR A 224 21.50 23.27 -6.85
CA THR A 224 22.22 23.09 -8.12
C THR A 224 23.60 22.45 -7.90
N GLU A 225 24.38 22.95 -6.94
CA GLU A 225 25.67 22.34 -6.58
C GLU A 225 25.51 20.91 -6.04
N LEU A 226 24.45 20.61 -5.28
CA LEU A 226 24.19 19.26 -4.73
C LEU A 226 23.96 18.20 -5.82
N TYR A 227 23.26 18.56 -6.89
CA TYR A 227 22.94 17.66 -8.00
C TYR A 227 24.03 17.64 -9.08
N VAL A 228 24.61 18.79 -9.44
CA VAL A 228 25.53 18.95 -10.58
C VAL A 228 27.01 18.81 -10.17
N ARG A 229 27.36 19.18 -8.93
CA ARG A 229 28.75 19.13 -8.41
C ARG A 229 28.82 18.53 -7.00
N PRO A 230 28.22 17.34 -6.74
CA PRO A 230 28.28 16.70 -5.43
C PRO A 230 29.73 16.53 -4.96
N LYS A 231 30.01 16.88 -3.71
CA LYS A 231 31.36 16.91 -3.11
C LYS A 231 31.61 15.63 -2.31
N ASP A 232 32.87 15.31 -2.03
CA ASP A 232 33.17 14.33 -0.98
C ASP A 232 32.98 15.00 0.38
N TYR A 233 31.74 15.08 0.84
CA TYR A 233 31.37 15.70 2.12
C TYR A 233 32.03 15.02 3.35
N TRP A 234 32.67 13.86 3.16
CA TRP A 234 33.46 13.15 4.16
C TRP A 234 34.94 12.97 3.76
N GLN A 235 35.49 13.94 3.02
CA GLN A 235 36.92 14.01 2.68
C GLN A 235 37.81 13.80 3.92
N GLY A 236 38.91 13.06 3.75
CA GLY A 236 39.82 12.68 4.83
C GLY A 236 39.36 11.50 5.70
N LYS A 237 38.10 11.03 5.59
CA LYS A 237 37.65 9.81 6.28
C LYS A 237 37.97 8.56 5.48
N SER A 238 38.47 7.52 6.15
CA SER A 238 38.68 6.19 5.55
C SER A 238 37.37 5.53 5.11
N ARG A 239 37.43 4.61 4.13
CA ARG A 239 36.26 3.87 3.62
C ARG A 239 35.43 3.21 4.73
N LYS A 240 36.07 2.68 5.79
CA LYS A 240 35.39 2.08 6.95
C LYS A 240 34.64 3.12 7.80
N GLN A 241 35.24 4.30 8.02
CA GLN A 241 34.57 5.40 8.71
C GLN A 241 33.39 5.95 7.89
N LYS A 242 33.54 6.06 6.57
CA LYS A 242 32.43 6.47 5.68
C LYS A 242 31.28 5.47 5.68
N GLN A 243 31.56 4.16 5.63
CA GLN A 243 30.50 3.15 5.76
C GLN A 243 29.76 3.24 7.09
N TYR A 244 30.50 3.35 8.20
CA TYR A 244 29.91 3.47 9.53
C TYR A 244 29.02 4.71 9.67
N LEU A 245 29.46 5.86 9.15
CA LEU A 245 28.64 7.07 9.12
C LEU A 245 27.44 6.91 8.18
N ALA A 246 27.59 6.24 7.05
CA ALA A 246 26.49 5.98 6.11
C ALA A 246 25.36 5.15 6.75
N GLU A 247 25.72 4.12 7.53
CA GLU A 247 24.78 3.23 8.22
C GLU A 247 24.20 3.83 9.53
N LYS A 248 24.69 4.97 10.00
CA LYS A 248 24.31 5.57 11.31
C LYS A 248 23.91 7.04 11.30
N THR A 249 24.05 7.73 10.16
CA THR A 249 23.54 9.10 9.97
C THR A 249 22.30 9.03 9.09
N SER A 250 21.20 9.67 9.51
CA SER A 250 20.04 9.85 8.63
C SER A 250 20.37 10.80 7.49
N TYR A 251 19.75 10.61 6.33
CA TYR A 251 20.00 11.45 5.17
C TYR A 251 19.60 12.91 5.44
N TYR A 252 18.54 13.14 6.24
CA TYR A 252 18.21 14.48 6.76
C TYR A 252 19.36 15.13 7.56
N SER A 253 19.92 14.43 8.56
CA SER A 253 21.01 15.00 9.36
C SER A 253 22.30 15.18 8.55
N PHE A 254 22.55 14.32 7.55
CA PHE A 254 23.65 14.53 6.61
C PHE A 254 23.47 15.81 5.79
N LEU A 255 22.28 16.03 5.22
CA LEU A 255 21.98 17.24 4.44
C LEU A 255 22.01 18.51 5.31
N ARG A 256 21.50 18.44 6.55
CA ARG A 256 21.50 19.57 7.50
C ARG A 256 22.88 19.88 8.07
N ASP A 257 23.59 18.88 8.59
CA ASP A 257 24.79 19.09 9.43
C ASP A 257 26.10 19.00 8.63
N THR A 258 26.14 18.12 7.61
CA THR A 258 27.35 17.89 6.80
C THR A 258 27.35 18.70 5.51
N VAL A 259 26.25 18.67 4.74
CA VAL A 259 26.11 19.42 3.49
C VAL A 259 25.76 20.89 3.76
N LYS A 260 24.97 21.15 4.81
CA LYS A 260 24.50 22.49 5.23
C LYS A 260 23.63 23.17 4.17
N LEU A 261 22.63 22.45 3.68
CA LEU A 261 21.61 23.04 2.80
C LEU A 261 20.78 24.10 3.55
N PRO A 262 20.42 25.22 2.88
CA PRO A 262 19.46 26.19 3.41
C PRO A 262 18.04 25.60 3.59
N GLU A 263 17.15 26.34 4.27
CA GLU A 263 15.87 25.80 4.76
C GLU A 263 14.92 25.31 3.66
N HIS A 264 14.71 26.07 2.58
CA HIS A 264 13.78 25.66 1.53
C HIS A 264 14.38 24.55 0.66
N ALA A 265 15.70 24.51 0.51
CA ALA A 265 16.43 23.38 -0.06
C ALA A 265 16.29 22.09 0.77
N MET A 266 16.32 22.19 2.11
CA MET A 266 15.97 21.07 3.00
C MET A 266 14.51 20.66 2.86
N ARG A 267 13.57 21.64 2.94
CA ARG A 267 12.12 21.45 2.81
C ARG A 267 11.74 20.77 1.48
N TYR A 268 12.43 21.12 0.40
CA TYR A 268 12.32 20.45 -0.91
C TYR A 268 12.71 18.96 -0.85
N LEU A 269 13.73 18.58 -0.08
CA LEU A 269 14.23 17.20 -0.04
C LEU A 269 13.57 16.34 1.05
N THR A 270 12.88 16.93 2.04
CA THR A 270 12.28 16.22 3.19
C THR A 270 11.43 15.01 2.78
N ASN A 271 10.61 15.13 1.73
CA ASN A 271 9.61 14.13 1.36
C ASN A 271 9.96 13.26 0.14
N ILE A 272 11.17 13.35 -0.43
CA ILE A 272 11.52 12.61 -1.67
C ILE A 272 11.47 11.08 -1.49
N SER A 273 11.58 10.59 -0.25
CA SER A 273 11.47 9.18 0.10
C SER A 273 10.06 8.73 0.50
N SER A 274 9.11 9.66 0.65
CA SER A 274 7.99 9.45 1.58
C SER A 274 7.10 8.24 1.28
N GLU A 275 6.73 7.95 0.03
CA GLU A 275 5.96 6.73 -0.29
C GLU A 275 6.86 5.50 -0.42
N TYR A 276 7.90 5.57 -1.24
CA TYR A 276 8.70 4.39 -1.55
C TYR A 276 9.29 3.74 -0.29
N TRP A 277 9.57 4.55 0.74
CA TRP A 277 9.99 4.09 2.06
C TRP A 277 8.88 4.09 3.13
N GLY A 278 7.74 4.74 2.89
CA GLY A 278 6.71 4.98 3.91
C GLY A 278 7.10 6.07 4.94
N HIS A 279 8.20 6.79 4.73
CA HIS A 279 8.72 7.80 5.64
C HIS A 279 9.65 8.83 4.98
N ALA A 280 9.75 10.00 5.60
CA ALA A 280 10.65 11.09 5.20
C ALA A 280 12.14 10.75 5.45
N ILE A 281 13.03 11.55 4.87
CA ILE A 281 14.49 11.28 4.83
C ILE A 281 15.22 11.32 6.18
N ASN A 282 14.51 11.62 7.27
CA ASN A 282 15.01 11.54 8.64
C ASN A 282 15.02 10.09 9.18
N ALA A 283 14.25 9.19 8.58
CA ALA A 283 14.25 7.75 8.88
C ALA A 283 15.01 6.90 7.84
N VAL A 284 15.42 7.50 6.71
CA VAL A 284 16.32 6.86 5.72
C VAL A 284 17.78 7.15 6.09
N SER A 285 18.67 6.16 6.08
CA SER A 285 20.12 6.36 6.28
C SER A 285 20.81 6.91 5.04
N VAL A 286 22.01 7.49 5.20
CA VAL A 286 22.85 7.91 4.06
C VAL A 286 23.27 6.72 3.19
N ALA A 287 23.38 5.52 3.74
CA ALA A 287 23.63 4.30 2.96
C ALA A 287 22.44 3.97 2.04
N GLU A 288 21.23 3.88 2.59
CA GLU A 288 20.00 3.62 1.83
C GLU A 288 19.73 4.73 0.79
N ALA A 289 19.97 6.00 1.16
CA ALA A 289 19.90 7.14 0.24
C ALA A 289 20.90 7.05 -0.92
N ALA A 290 22.13 6.56 -0.68
CA ALA A 290 23.13 6.36 -1.72
C ALA A 290 22.81 5.16 -2.63
N GLU A 291 22.26 4.08 -2.08
CA GLU A 291 21.72 2.96 -2.86
C GLU A 291 20.55 3.40 -3.76
N ASN A 292 19.75 4.36 -3.32
CA ASN A 292 18.64 4.95 -4.08
C ASN A 292 19.07 6.15 -4.98
N GLY A 293 20.36 6.48 -5.01
CA GLY A 293 20.92 7.54 -5.87
C GLY A 293 20.56 8.98 -5.47
N TYR A 294 20.11 9.23 -4.24
CA TYR A 294 19.74 10.56 -3.75
C TYR A 294 20.94 11.55 -3.81
N PRO A 295 20.70 12.86 -4.04
CA PRO A 295 21.75 13.82 -4.39
C PRO A 295 22.74 14.07 -3.24
N GLY A 296 23.96 14.50 -3.57
CA GLY A 296 25.05 14.70 -2.60
C GLY A 296 25.74 13.42 -2.09
N THR A 297 25.24 12.22 -2.42
CA THR A 297 25.85 10.94 -2.01
C THR A 297 26.93 10.43 -2.97
N GLN A 298 26.92 10.91 -4.22
CA GLN A 298 27.60 10.32 -5.38
C GLN A 298 29.14 10.30 -5.28
N LYS A 299 29.74 11.17 -4.46
CA LYS A 299 31.21 11.21 -4.25
C LYS A 299 31.65 10.70 -2.87
N LEU A 300 30.74 10.18 -2.04
CA LEU A 300 31.12 9.60 -0.74
C LEU A 300 31.98 8.34 -0.88
N GLY A 301 31.95 7.63 -2.02
CA GLY A 301 32.78 6.44 -2.27
C GLY A 301 32.31 5.20 -1.51
N LEU A 302 31.00 5.11 -1.24
CA LEU A 302 30.37 3.99 -0.57
C LEU A 302 30.32 2.74 -1.48
N PRO A 303 30.41 1.51 -0.93
CA PRO A 303 30.14 0.29 -1.65
C PRO A 303 28.64 0.20 -2.00
N LEU A 304 28.27 0.58 -3.23
CA LEU A 304 26.92 0.39 -3.75
C LEU A 304 26.78 -0.98 -4.41
N GLU A 305 25.71 -1.70 -4.09
CA GLU A 305 25.39 -2.98 -4.71
C GLU A 305 24.65 -2.77 -6.04
N LYS A 306 25.04 -3.52 -7.09
CA LYS A 306 24.45 -3.40 -8.43
C LYS A 306 23.50 -4.58 -8.70
N GLY A 307 22.20 -4.35 -8.53
CA GLY A 307 21.16 -5.28 -8.94
C GLY A 307 20.89 -5.25 -10.44
N GLU A 308 20.28 -6.33 -10.95
CA GLU A 308 19.56 -6.31 -12.22
C GLU A 308 18.34 -5.39 -12.09
N LYS A 309 18.08 -4.57 -13.12
CA LYS A 309 16.97 -3.61 -13.14
C LYS A 309 15.79 -4.19 -13.92
N GLU A 310 14.58 -4.10 -13.37
CA GLU A 310 13.35 -4.42 -14.11
C GLU A 310 12.56 -3.16 -14.50
N PRO A 311 11.79 -3.20 -15.60
CA PRO A 311 10.85 -2.14 -15.93
C PRO A 311 9.65 -2.15 -14.97
N TYR A 312 9.23 -0.97 -14.53
CA TYR A 312 8.07 -0.81 -13.65
C TYR A 312 6.78 -0.79 -14.51
N ILE A 313 6.31 -1.98 -14.91
CA ILE A 313 5.22 -2.17 -15.88
C ILE A 313 4.22 -3.28 -15.52
N TYR A 314 4.52 -4.10 -14.51
CA TYR A 314 3.74 -5.30 -14.16
C TYR A 314 2.45 -4.98 -13.36
N HIS A 315 1.58 -4.16 -13.94
CA HIS A 315 0.38 -3.60 -13.32
C HIS A 315 -0.87 -4.11 -14.06
N PHE A 316 -1.83 -4.69 -13.34
CA PHE A 316 -3.22 -4.72 -13.82
C PHE A 316 -3.86 -3.34 -13.57
N PRO A 317 -4.99 -2.98 -14.20
CA PRO A 317 -5.69 -1.73 -13.90
C PRO A 317 -6.11 -1.61 -12.42
N ASP A 318 -6.56 -2.71 -11.80
CA ASP A 318 -6.86 -2.78 -10.37
C ASP A 318 -5.66 -3.23 -9.51
N GLY A 319 -4.45 -3.15 -10.06
CA GLY A 319 -3.22 -3.59 -9.44
C GLY A 319 -3.27 -5.04 -8.99
N ASN A 320 -2.83 -5.34 -7.77
CA ASN A 320 -2.87 -6.70 -7.26
C ASN A 320 -4.28 -7.21 -6.91
N ALA A 321 -5.33 -6.40 -7.04
CA ALA A 321 -6.70 -6.87 -6.81
C ALA A 321 -7.12 -7.96 -7.81
N SER A 322 -6.62 -7.92 -9.06
CA SER A 322 -6.80 -9.03 -10.02
C SER A 322 -6.25 -10.36 -9.50
N ILE A 323 -5.15 -10.38 -8.71
CA ILE A 323 -4.62 -11.61 -8.08
C ILE A 323 -5.60 -12.13 -7.02
N ALA A 324 -6.14 -11.25 -6.17
CA ALA A 324 -7.15 -11.62 -5.18
C ALA A 324 -8.44 -12.14 -5.85
N ARG A 325 -8.89 -11.48 -6.92
CA ARG A 325 -10.07 -11.88 -7.72
C ARG A 325 -9.86 -13.24 -8.41
N LEU A 326 -8.68 -13.51 -8.97
CA LEU A 326 -8.33 -14.83 -9.51
C LEU A 326 -8.36 -15.92 -8.44
N LEU A 327 -7.82 -15.67 -7.24
CA LEU A 327 -7.91 -16.58 -6.10
C LEU A 327 -9.37 -16.86 -5.71
N VAL A 328 -10.19 -15.82 -5.54
CA VAL A 328 -11.60 -15.97 -5.16
C VAL A 328 -12.39 -16.75 -6.23
N ARG A 329 -12.17 -16.50 -7.52
CA ARG A 329 -12.80 -17.28 -8.61
C ARG A 329 -12.34 -18.75 -8.65
N LYS A 330 -11.09 -19.05 -8.26
CA LYS A 330 -10.60 -20.44 -8.13
C LYS A 330 -11.18 -21.16 -6.90
N LEU A 331 -11.50 -20.42 -5.84
CA LEU A 331 -12.12 -20.95 -4.61
C LEU A 331 -13.63 -21.16 -4.74
N ILE A 332 -14.33 -20.20 -5.35
CA ILE A 332 -15.79 -20.17 -5.49
C ILE A 332 -16.13 -19.80 -6.95
N PRO A 333 -16.15 -20.75 -7.90
CA PRO A 333 -16.35 -20.46 -9.33
C PRO A 333 -17.68 -19.76 -9.66
N ALA A 334 -18.68 -19.86 -8.78
CA ALA A 334 -19.98 -19.19 -8.96
C ALA A 334 -19.89 -17.65 -8.94
N VAL A 335 -18.88 -17.05 -8.30
CA VAL A 335 -18.78 -15.58 -8.15
C VAL A 335 -18.67 -14.85 -9.50
N ALA A 336 -18.01 -15.45 -10.50
CA ALA A 336 -17.70 -14.82 -11.77
C ALA A 336 -17.29 -15.86 -12.82
N ALA A 337 -17.81 -15.72 -14.04
CA ALA A 337 -17.39 -16.50 -15.19
C ALA A 337 -15.96 -16.13 -15.66
N GLY A 338 -15.47 -16.85 -16.68
CA GLY A 338 -14.12 -16.68 -17.24
C GLY A 338 -13.06 -17.51 -16.53
N ASN A 339 -11.84 -17.53 -17.07
CA ASN A 339 -10.74 -18.36 -16.57
C ASN A 339 -9.33 -17.78 -16.77
N SER A 340 -9.19 -16.61 -17.41
CA SER A 340 -7.92 -16.01 -17.81
C SER A 340 -7.52 -14.80 -16.95
N MET A 341 -6.28 -14.32 -17.10
CA MET A 341 -5.84 -13.06 -16.50
C MET A 341 -6.37 -11.83 -17.28
N GLU A 342 -6.88 -12.06 -18.49
CA GLU A 342 -7.43 -11.04 -19.36
C GLU A 342 -8.91 -10.73 -19.05
N ASP A 343 -9.71 -11.76 -18.76
CA ASP A 343 -11.15 -11.61 -18.46
C ASP A 343 -11.43 -11.13 -17.02
N ILE A 344 -10.54 -11.43 -16.06
CA ILE A 344 -10.74 -11.07 -14.64
C ILE A 344 -10.81 -9.55 -14.42
N VAL A 345 -10.19 -8.76 -15.29
CA VAL A 345 -10.18 -7.30 -15.21
C VAL A 345 -11.57 -6.72 -15.38
N THR A 346 -12.38 -7.24 -16.31
CA THR A 346 -13.73 -6.73 -16.61
C THR A 346 -14.87 -7.61 -16.10
N ALA A 347 -14.60 -8.84 -15.63
CA ALA A 347 -15.58 -9.70 -14.98
C ALA A 347 -16.29 -9.00 -13.80
N LYS A 348 -17.62 -9.03 -13.78
CA LYS A 348 -18.39 -8.62 -12.59
C LYS A 348 -18.50 -9.80 -11.63
N PHE A 349 -18.35 -9.51 -10.35
CA PHE A 349 -18.40 -10.48 -9.26
C PHE A 349 -19.76 -10.39 -8.57
N ASP A 350 -20.47 -11.51 -8.46
CA ASP A 350 -21.61 -11.64 -7.56
C ASP A 350 -21.12 -11.91 -6.13
N TYR A 351 -21.18 -10.88 -5.29
CA TYR A 351 -20.78 -10.96 -3.88
C TYR A 351 -21.75 -11.82 -3.05
N ALA A 352 -22.99 -12.08 -3.51
CA ALA A 352 -23.91 -12.98 -2.81
C ALA A 352 -23.38 -14.43 -2.80
N GLN A 353 -22.61 -14.83 -3.82
CA GLN A 353 -22.00 -16.17 -3.87
C GLN A 353 -20.92 -16.41 -2.82
N LEU A 354 -20.41 -15.39 -2.13
CA LEU A 354 -19.22 -15.54 -1.30
C LEU A 354 -19.45 -16.41 -0.05
N ASP A 355 -20.65 -16.44 0.55
CA ASP A 355 -20.91 -17.11 1.84
C ASP A 355 -22.10 -18.09 1.80
N MET A 356 -22.40 -18.67 0.64
CA MET A 356 -23.46 -19.69 0.51
C MET A 356 -23.08 -21.01 1.20
N SER A 357 -24.05 -21.64 1.87
CA SER A 357 -23.89 -22.89 2.66
C SER A 357 -23.41 -24.11 1.87
N GLU A 358 -23.75 -24.14 0.59
CA GLU A 358 -23.50 -25.19 -0.39
C GLU A 358 -22.07 -25.13 -0.98
N HIS A 359 -21.36 -24.01 -0.84
CA HIS A 359 -19.98 -23.91 -1.29
C HIS A 359 -19.03 -24.51 -0.24
N PRO A 360 -18.04 -25.34 -0.65
CA PRO A 360 -17.06 -25.91 0.27
C PRO A 360 -16.04 -24.88 0.77
N VAL A 361 -15.95 -23.72 0.11
CA VAL A 361 -15.20 -22.56 0.59
C VAL A 361 -16.15 -21.38 0.69
N ARG A 362 -16.11 -20.68 1.83
CA ARG A 362 -16.94 -19.50 2.11
C ARG A 362 -16.05 -18.34 2.55
N ILE A 363 -16.38 -17.13 2.10
CA ILE A 363 -15.66 -15.89 2.39
C ILE A 363 -16.67 -14.91 3.00
N ARG A 364 -16.66 -14.84 4.33
CA ARG A 364 -17.59 -14.04 5.12
C ARG A 364 -16.94 -12.70 5.48
N LEU A 365 -17.34 -11.68 4.72
CA LEU A 365 -16.92 -10.29 4.89
C LEU A 365 -17.62 -9.63 6.09
N ASN A 366 -17.23 -8.40 6.42
CA ASN A 366 -17.80 -7.58 7.51
C ASN A 366 -17.81 -8.31 8.88
N SER A 367 -16.87 -9.22 9.12
CA SER A 367 -16.87 -10.18 10.20
C SER A 367 -15.54 -10.16 10.97
N THR A 368 -15.49 -9.34 12.01
CA THR A 368 -14.26 -9.10 12.78
C THR A 368 -14.04 -10.24 13.77
N VAL A 369 -12.96 -11.01 13.60
CA VAL A 369 -12.57 -12.03 14.59
C VAL A 369 -12.01 -11.34 15.84
N LEU A 370 -12.59 -11.63 17.01
CA LEU A 370 -12.23 -11.01 18.29
C LEU A 370 -11.67 -12.00 19.31
N MET A 371 -11.70 -13.31 19.02
CA MET A 371 -11.01 -14.33 19.80
C MET A 371 -10.80 -15.62 18.96
N ALA A 372 -9.65 -16.26 19.11
CA ALA A 372 -9.46 -17.66 18.70
C ALA A 372 -8.60 -18.43 19.72
N GLU A 373 -9.02 -19.64 20.06
CA GLU A 373 -8.46 -20.43 21.17
C GLU A 373 -8.38 -21.92 20.80
N ASN A 374 -7.24 -22.57 21.08
CA ASN A 374 -7.11 -24.01 20.90
C ASN A 374 -7.98 -24.79 21.89
N ARG A 375 -8.56 -25.87 21.39
CA ARG A 375 -9.23 -26.94 22.15
C ARG A 375 -8.49 -28.25 21.92
N ALA A 376 -8.79 -29.27 22.73
CA ALA A 376 -8.20 -30.61 22.60
C ALA A 376 -8.27 -31.16 21.16
N ASN A 377 -9.39 -30.90 20.45
CA ASN A 377 -9.65 -31.42 19.11
C ASN A 377 -9.85 -30.29 18.07
N GLY A 378 -9.08 -29.19 18.14
CA GLY A 378 -9.12 -28.12 17.11
C GLY A 378 -8.98 -26.70 17.67
N VAL A 379 -9.68 -25.74 17.05
CA VAL A 379 -9.71 -24.32 17.41
C VAL A 379 -11.16 -23.85 17.48
N ASP A 380 -11.54 -23.14 18.56
CA ASP A 380 -12.75 -22.32 18.60
C ASP A 380 -12.40 -20.90 18.12
N VAL A 381 -13.15 -20.37 17.16
CA VAL A 381 -12.99 -19.00 16.65
C VAL A 381 -14.30 -18.25 16.86
N ALA A 382 -14.24 -17.04 17.41
CA ALA A 382 -15.40 -16.18 17.60
C ALA A 382 -15.22 -14.81 16.94
N TYR A 383 -16.25 -14.41 16.18
CA TYR A 383 -16.26 -13.19 15.40
C TYR A 383 -17.55 -12.39 15.62
N LEU A 384 -17.46 -11.09 15.39
CA LEU A 384 -18.56 -10.14 15.44
C LEU A 384 -18.90 -9.72 14.01
N SER A 385 -20.12 -10.03 13.56
CA SER A 385 -20.67 -9.48 12.31
C SER A 385 -20.93 -7.98 12.50
N HIS A 386 -20.64 -7.17 11.48
CA HIS A 386 -20.98 -5.75 11.48
C HIS A 386 -22.50 -5.56 11.68
N GLY A 387 -22.88 -4.61 12.54
CA GLY A 387 -24.28 -4.41 12.94
C GLY A 387 -24.83 -5.42 13.96
N SER A 388 -24.01 -6.34 14.49
CA SER A 388 -24.38 -7.26 15.58
C SER A 388 -23.61 -6.94 16.86
N ASP A 389 -24.28 -7.01 18.01
CA ASP A 389 -23.66 -6.98 19.35
C ASP A 389 -23.21 -8.37 19.84
N ALA A 390 -23.69 -9.44 19.21
CA ALA A 390 -23.47 -10.81 19.63
C ALA A 390 -22.35 -11.50 18.83
N LEU A 391 -21.40 -12.11 19.54
CA LEU A 391 -20.39 -12.96 18.92
C LEU A 391 -21.01 -14.26 18.39
N THR A 392 -20.59 -14.67 17.20
CA THR A 392 -20.83 -16.00 16.65
C THR A 392 -19.57 -16.86 16.82
N ARG A 393 -19.71 -18.08 17.37
CA ARG A 393 -18.62 -19.06 17.45
C ARG A 393 -18.72 -20.07 16.31
N VAL A 394 -17.59 -20.37 15.68
CA VAL A 394 -17.37 -21.50 14.79
C VAL A 394 -16.22 -22.36 15.32
N ARG A 395 -16.14 -23.61 14.88
CA ARG A 395 -15.04 -24.53 15.23
C ARG A 395 -14.30 -24.99 13.97
N ALA A 396 -12.99 -25.13 14.07
CA ALA A 396 -12.16 -25.65 12.98
C ALA A 396 -11.15 -26.69 13.47
N THR A 397 -10.67 -27.59 12.60
CA THR A 397 -9.48 -28.40 12.92
C THR A 397 -8.24 -27.52 12.99
N HIS A 398 -8.04 -26.64 12.00
CA HIS A 398 -6.93 -25.70 11.92
C HIS A 398 -7.43 -24.25 11.80
N CYS A 399 -6.61 -23.29 12.22
CA CYS A 399 -6.85 -21.87 12.02
C CYS A 399 -5.60 -21.18 11.46
N ILE A 400 -5.70 -20.52 10.31
CA ILE A 400 -4.59 -19.71 9.76
C ILE A 400 -4.87 -18.22 10.01
N PHE A 401 -4.00 -17.57 10.78
CA PHE A 401 -4.10 -16.15 11.10
C PHE A 401 -3.32 -15.32 10.09
N ALA A 402 -4.00 -14.75 9.10
CA ALA A 402 -3.42 -13.90 8.05
C ALA A 402 -3.71 -12.39 8.22
N GLY A 403 -4.26 -12.00 9.38
CA GLY A 403 -4.57 -10.60 9.74
C GLY A 403 -3.45 -9.89 10.50
N HIS A 404 -3.76 -8.72 11.08
CA HIS A 404 -2.78 -7.86 11.76
C HIS A 404 -2.12 -8.50 13.00
N SER A 405 -0.78 -8.56 13.04
CA SER A 405 -0.03 -9.22 14.14
C SER A 405 -0.30 -8.59 15.51
N THR A 406 -0.37 -7.26 15.56
CA THR A 406 -0.66 -6.47 16.77
C THR A 406 -2.09 -6.70 17.30
N LEU A 407 -3.00 -7.26 16.49
CA LEU A 407 -4.31 -7.75 16.94
C LEU A 407 -4.21 -9.21 17.42
N ALA A 408 -3.51 -10.08 16.68
CA ALA A 408 -3.24 -11.48 17.09
C ALA A 408 -2.71 -11.56 18.52
N ALA A 409 -1.77 -10.67 18.87
CA ALA A 409 -1.16 -10.53 20.19
C ALA A 409 -2.10 -10.07 21.33
N ARG A 410 -3.40 -9.91 21.04
CA ARG A 410 -4.47 -9.56 21.98
C ARG A 410 -5.64 -10.55 21.95
N ILE A 411 -5.95 -11.13 20.79
CA ILE A 411 -7.12 -12.01 20.59
C ILE A 411 -6.79 -13.51 20.60
N LEU A 412 -5.51 -13.87 20.72
CA LEU A 412 -5.04 -15.25 20.89
C LEU A 412 -4.52 -15.43 22.33
N PRO A 413 -5.39 -15.78 23.31
CA PRO A 413 -5.05 -15.75 24.74
C PRO A 413 -3.95 -16.73 25.14
N GLN A 414 -3.70 -17.76 24.33
CA GLN A 414 -2.66 -18.77 24.54
C GLN A 414 -1.29 -18.37 23.95
N MET A 415 -1.15 -17.17 23.34
CA MET A 415 0.12 -16.71 22.77
C MET A 415 1.15 -16.40 23.88
N PRO A 416 2.32 -17.05 23.93
CA PRO A 416 3.37 -16.75 24.90
C PRO A 416 3.84 -15.30 24.79
N GLU A 417 4.21 -14.68 25.93
CA GLU A 417 4.56 -13.26 25.95
C GLU A 417 5.66 -12.89 24.95
N ALA A 418 6.73 -13.69 24.84
CA ALA A 418 7.81 -13.44 23.89
C ALA A 418 7.32 -13.38 22.42
N GLN A 419 6.27 -14.14 22.06
CA GLN A 419 5.61 -14.01 20.76
C GLN A 419 4.69 -12.80 20.71
N GLN A 420 3.94 -12.49 21.78
CA GLN A 420 3.14 -11.26 21.81
C GLN A 420 3.98 -9.99 21.62
N GLN A 421 5.15 -9.89 22.28
CA GLN A 421 6.02 -8.71 22.15
C GLN A 421 6.62 -8.62 20.73
N ALA A 422 7.00 -9.76 20.13
CA ALA A 422 7.41 -9.82 18.73
C ALA A 422 6.26 -9.40 17.78
N MET A 423 5.04 -9.86 18.03
CA MET A 423 3.86 -9.48 17.23
C MET A 423 3.49 -8.00 17.35
N LYS A 424 3.68 -7.39 18.53
CA LYS A 424 3.45 -5.97 18.84
C LYS A 424 4.56 -5.04 18.30
N SER A 425 5.69 -5.57 17.85
CA SER A 425 6.82 -4.77 17.32
C SER A 425 6.74 -4.51 15.81
N ASN A 426 5.88 -5.23 15.07
CA ASN A 426 5.44 -4.77 13.75
C ASN A 426 4.47 -3.59 13.91
N VAL A 427 4.89 -2.42 13.45
CA VAL A 427 4.07 -1.21 13.37
C VAL A 427 3.89 -0.85 11.91
N LYS A 428 2.66 -0.94 11.41
CA LYS A 428 2.32 -0.62 10.02
C LYS A 428 2.46 0.87 9.71
N VAL A 429 2.84 1.18 8.47
CA VAL A 429 2.97 2.54 7.94
C VAL A 429 1.56 3.15 7.72
N PRO A 430 1.26 4.34 8.25
CA PRO A 430 -0.03 5.00 8.04
C PRO A 430 -0.06 5.79 6.73
N MET A 431 -1.08 5.58 5.88
CA MET A 431 -1.19 6.18 4.55
C MET A 431 -2.63 6.38 4.07
N VAL A 432 -2.85 7.16 3.01
CA VAL A 432 -4.13 7.28 2.31
C VAL A 432 -3.90 7.26 0.80
N TYR A 433 -4.53 6.35 0.06
CA TYR A 433 -4.54 6.37 -1.41
C TYR A 433 -5.89 6.92 -1.89
N ALA A 434 -5.91 8.20 -2.23
CA ALA A 434 -7.02 8.81 -2.95
C ALA A 434 -6.99 8.44 -4.46
N LYS A 435 -8.17 8.28 -5.02
CA LYS A 435 -8.43 8.01 -6.43
C LYS A 435 -9.58 8.92 -6.87
N ILE A 436 -9.32 9.76 -7.86
CA ILE A 436 -10.26 10.76 -8.37
C ILE A 436 -10.64 10.38 -9.80
N ALA A 437 -11.93 10.21 -10.08
CA ALA A 437 -12.42 10.10 -11.45
C ALA A 437 -12.50 11.50 -12.07
N LEU A 438 -11.76 11.74 -13.15
CA LEU A 438 -11.77 12.98 -13.90
C LEU A 438 -12.56 12.84 -15.21
N LYS A 439 -13.16 13.95 -15.67
CA LYS A 439 -13.82 14.03 -16.99
C LYS A 439 -12.83 13.94 -18.15
N ASN A 440 -11.60 14.41 -17.96
CA ASN A 440 -10.50 14.47 -18.93
C ASN A 440 -9.16 14.76 -18.21
N ALA A 441 -8.04 14.80 -18.94
CA ALA A 441 -6.70 15.09 -18.45
C ALA A 441 -6.14 16.47 -18.89
N ARG A 442 -6.99 17.41 -19.34
CA ARG A 442 -6.55 18.65 -20.02
C ARG A 442 -5.66 19.54 -19.16
N ALA A 443 -5.94 19.68 -17.86
CA ALA A 443 -5.06 20.40 -16.93
C ALA A 443 -3.62 19.85 -16.95
N PHE A 444 -3.45 18.53 -16.96
CA PHE A 444 -2.16 17.85 -17.00
C PHE A 444 -1.47 18.05 -18.36
N GLN A 445 -2.24 18.02 -19.45
CA GLN A 445 -1.74 18.31 -20.80
C GLN A 445 -1.20 19.75 -20.92
N LYS A 446 -1.92 20.74 -20.39
CA LYS A 446 -1.50 22.15 -20.40
C LYS A 446 -0.26 22.42 -19.53
N LEU A 447 -0.13 21.71 -18.41
CA LEU A 447 1.02 21.79 -17.51
C LEU A 447 2.25 21.00 -18.02
N GLY A 448 2.09 20.18 -19.07
CA GLY A 448 3.15 19.36 -19.66
C GLY A 448 3.61 18.21 -18.77
N VAL A 449 2.76 17.71 -17.86
CA VAL A 449 3.13 16.72 -16.83
C VAL A 449 2.10 15.61 -16.68
N TYR A 450 2.54 14.38 -16.37
CA TYR A 450 1.65 13.24 -16.03
C TYR A 450 1.81 12.73 -14.60
N SER A 451 2.96 12.99 -13.96
CA SER A 451 3.30 12.57 -12.59
C SER A 451 4.17 13.66 -11.96
N LEU A 452 3.80 14.13 -10.76
CA LEU A 452 4.40 15.29 -10.10
C LEU A 452 5.01 14.90 -8.75
N TYR A 453 6.07 15.58 -8.33
CA TYR A 453 6.55 15.62 -6.95
C TYR A 453 6.02 16.88 -6.21
N ALA A 454 5.46 16.80 -5.00
CA ALA A 454 5.14 17.97 -4.19
C ALA A 454 5.82 17.88 -2.81
N PRO A 455 6.90 18.65 -2.61
CA PRO A 455 7.52 18.78 -1.29
C PRO A 455 6.56 19.47 -0.31
N ASP A 456 6.65 19.10 0.97
CA ASP A 456 5.92 19.74 2.08
C ASP A 456 4.39 19.85 1.83
N ALA A 457 3.83 18.83 1.19
CA ALA A 457 2.43 18.71 0.83
C ALA A 457 1.75 17.58 1.62
N PRO A 458 0.45 17.71 1.99
CA PRO A 458 -0.24 16.66 2.74
C PRO A 458 -0.40 15.34 2.00
N TYR A 459 -0.62 15.36 0.68
CA TYR A 459 -0.50 14.16 -0.14
C TYR A 459 0.90 14.10 -0.69
N CYS A 460 1.38 12.87 -0.70
CA CYS A 460 2.63 12.48 -1.26
C CYS A 460 2.54 12.00 -2.70
N LEU A 461 1.44 11.61 -3.39
CA LEU A 461 1.43 11.35 -4.87
C LEU A 461 0.40 12.23 -5.62
N ILE A 462 0.72 12.71 -6.82
CA ILE A 462 -0.26 12.93 -7.88
C ILE A 462 0.31 12.34 -9.16
N GLN A 463 -0.42 11.41 -9.77
CA GLN A 463 -0.20 11.02 -11.16
C GLN A 463 -1.50 10.60 -11.85
N LEU A 464 -1.52 10.73 -13.17
CA LEU A 464 -2.49 10.02 -14.01
C LEU A 464 -2.28 8.51 -13.84
N ASP A 465 -3.35 7.73 -13.82
CA ASP A 465 -3.31 6.27 -13.58
C ASP A 465 -2.47 5.52 -14.65
N ASP A 466 -2.05 4.29 -14.34
CA ASP A 466 -1.21 3.50 -15.26
C ASP A 466 -1.92 3.17 -16.59
N PRO A 467 -1.25 3.38 -17.74
CA PRO A 467 -1.86 3.23 -19.06
C PRO A 467 -1.88 1.75 -19.50
N VAL A 468 -2.76 0.97 -18.86
CA VAL A 468 -2.85 -0.49 -19.01
C VAL A 468 -4.02 -0.92 -19.91
N ASN A 469 -3.74 -1.77 -20.90
CA ASN A 469 -4.71 -2.43 -21.79
C ASN A 469 -4.70 -3.94 -21.55
N ILE A 470 -5.74 -4.50 -20.93
CA ILE A 470 -5.87 -5.94 -20.66
C ILE A 470 -7.27 -6.44 -21.05
N GLY A 471 -7.34 -7.53 -21.80
CA GLY A 471 -8.60 -8.13 -22.25
C GLY A 471 -9.47 -7.12 -23.01
N THR A 472 -10.64 -6.80 -22.48
CA THR A 472 -11.55 -5.77 -23.02
C THR A 472 -11.37 -4.38 -22.39
N TYR A 473 -10.60 -4.23 -21.31
CA TYR A 473 -10.36 -2.91 -20.69
C TYR A 473 -9.38 -2.06 -21.51
N ARG A 474 -9.63 -0.75 -21.57
CA ARG A 474 -8.76 0.24 -22.24
C ARG A 474 -8.55 1.46 -21.36
N HIS A 475 -7.31 1.92 -21.27
CA HIS A 475 -6.97 3.20 -20.63
C HIS A 475 -7.52 4.41 -21.43
N ALA A 476 -7.23 5.64 -21.00
CA ALA A 476 -7.53 6.84 -21.79
C ALA A 476 -6.50 6.99 -22.91
N ALA A 477 -6.90 6.87 -24.17
CA ALA A 477 -5.97 7.00 -25.31
C ALA A 477 -5.63 8.47 -25.62
N THR A 478 -6.54 9.38 -25.30
CA THR A 478 -6.40 10.83 -25.49
C THR A 478 -6.57 11.63 -24.19
N PRO A 479 -5.98 12.84 -24.07
CA PRO A 479 -6.19 13.72 -22.91
C PRO A 479 -7.64 14.22 -22.74
N ASP A 480 -8.52 13.99 -23.71
CA ASP A 480 -9.93 14.35 -23.68
C ASP A 480 -10.84 13.28 -23.04
N GLU A 481 -10.34 12.06 -22.86
CA GLU A 481 -11.10 10.95 -22.28
C GLU A 481 -11.10 10.95 -20.75
N PRO A 482 -12.17 10.42 -20.11
CA PRO A 482 -12.18 10.17 -18.69
C PRO A 482 -11.03 9.27 -18.24
N ILE A 483 -10.40 9.65 -17.13
CA ILE A 483 -9.21 9.04 -16.55
C ILE A 483 -9.27 9.08 -15.03
N VAL A 484 -8.53 8.20 -14.36
CA VAL A 484 -8.29 8.30 -12.92
C VAL A 484 -7.05 9.14 -12.67
N LEU A 485 -7.12 10.01 -11.67
CA LEU A 485 -5.96 10.60 -11.02
C LEU A 485 -5.73 9.86 -9.70
N HIS A 486 -4.54 9.29 -9.53
CA HIS A 486 -4.10 8.80 -8.24
C HIS A 486 -3.49 9.94 -7.44
N ALA A 487 -3.88 10.03 -6.16
CA ALA A 487 -3.05 10.68 -5.16
C ALA A 487 -2.79 9.80 -3.93
N ALA A 488 -1.58 9.78 -3.41
CA ALA A 488 -1.18 9.00 -2.23
C ALA A 488 -0.81 9.96 -1.11
N ARG A 489 -0.86 9.54 0.15
CA ARG A 489 -0.46 10.32 1.33
C ARG A 489 0.24 9.40 2.29
N ILE A 490 1.35 9.85 2.87
CA ILE A 490 2.07 9.11 3.90
C ILE A 490 2.01 9.93 5.17
N ALA A 491 1.23 9.43 6.13
CA ALA A 491 0.86 10.19 7.33
C ALA A 491 1.87 10.06 8.47
N THR A 492 2.97 9.33 8.27
CA THR A 492 4.10 9.14 9.20
C THR A 492 4.52 10.48 9.84
N ALA A 493 4.73 10.50 11.16
CA ALA A 493 5.27 11.67 11.84
C ALA A 493 6.75 11.88 11.49
N PHE A 494 7.17 13.14 11.38
CA PHE A 494 8.59 13.46 11.24
C PHE A 494 9.34 13.18 12.55
N GLU A 495 8.84 13.72 13.67
CA GLU A 495 9.46 13.50 14.98
C GLU A 495 9.19 12.10 15.56
N GLY A 496 10.22 11.52 16.19
CA GLY A 496 10.17 10.24 16.90
C GLY A 496 11.57 9.70 17.22
N ASN A 497 11.66 8.83 18.22
CA ASN A 497 12.94 8.21 18.63
C ASN A 497 13.38 7.10 17.65
N ASP A 498 12.41 6.50 16.95
CA ASP A 498 12.57 5.45 15.97
C ASP A 498 11.46 5.48 14.92
N ALA A 499 11.64 4.78 13.79
CA ALA A 499 10.60 4.66 12.76
C ALA A 499 9.26 4.15 13.32
N ARG A 500 9.26 3.26 14.32
CA ARG A 500 8.01 2.72 14.90
C ARG A 500 7.25 3.77 15.72
N SER A 501 7.93 4.67 16.44
CA SER A 501 7.28 5.81 17.11
C SER A 501 6.78 6.86 16.11
N MET A 502 7.53 7.13 15.04
CA MET A 502 7.10 7.97 13.92
C MET A 502 5.81 7.44 13.27
N TYR A 503 5.72 6.14 13.01
CA TYR A 503 4.52 5.50 12.44
C TYR A 503 3.34 5.51 13.44
N ARG A 504 3.57 5.25 14.73
CA ARG A 504 2.52 5.36 15.78
C ARG A 504 1.96 6.78 15.87
N GLY A 505 2.83 7.80 15.87
CA GLY A 505 2.42 9.21 15.90
C GLY A 505 1.66 9.63 14.64
N GLY A 506 2.08 9.14 13.47
CA GLY A 506 1.36 9.34 12.22
C GLY A 506 -0.04 8.71 12.22
N ARG A 507 -0.14 7.45 12.63
CA ARG A 507 -1.41 6.72 12.75
C ARG A 507 -2.36 7.40 13.74
N ALA A 508 -1.86 7.87 14.87
CA ALA A 508 -2.69 8.54 15.88
C ALA A 508 -3.40 9.78 15.33
N ARG A 509 -2.75 10.54 14.43
CA ARG A 509 -3.41 11.62 13.68
C ARG A 509 -4.39 11.08 12.64
N LEU A 510 -3.93 10.21 11.74
CA LEU A 510 -4.75 9.74 10.60
C LEU A 510 -6.03 9.00 11.03
N ALA A 511 -5.97 8.20 12.09
CA ALA A 511 -7.14 7.49 12.60
C ALA A 511 -8.18 8.42 13.26
N GLY A 512 -7.81 9.65 13.62
CA GLY A 512 -8.70 10.69 14.14
C GLY A 512 -9.23 11.66 13.07
N GLN A 513 -8.73 11.60 11.82
CA GLN A 513 -9.24 12.43 10.73
C GLN A 513 -10.47 11.83 10.08
N LYS A 514 -11.47 12.68 9.82
CA LYS A 514 -12.71 12.30 9.15
C LYS A 514 -12.57 12.29 7.63
N LEU A 515 -13.55 11.74 6.93
CA LEU A 515 -13.65 11.86 5.48
C LEU A 515 -13.73 13.33 5.04
N GLU A 516 -14.47 14.18 5.74
CA GLU A 516 -14.56 15.61 5.44
C GLU A 516 -13.21 16.31 5.66
N ASP A 517 -12.40 15.85 6.61
CA ASP A 517 -11.03 16.33 6.83
C ASP A 517 -10.07 15.87 5.74
N LEU A 518 -10.24 14.64 5.22
CA LEU A 518 -9.44 14.10 4.11
C LEU A 518 -9.85 14.65 2.74
N GLU A 519 -11.10 15.05 2.56
CA GLU A 519 -11.55 15.83 1.40
C GLU A 519 -11.23 17.33 1.56
N LYS A 520 -11.19 17.84 2.80
CA LYS A 520 -10.35 18.98 3.21
C LYS A 520 -8.84 18.67 3.18
N GLU A 521 -8.39 17.51 2.66
CA GLU A 521 -6.99 17.25 2.29
C GLU A 521 -6.78 16.74 0.84
N LEU A 522 -7.77 16.74 -0.08
CA LEU A 522 -7.56 16.48 -1.54
C LEU A 522 -7.91 17.58 -2.60
N ARG A 523 -8.75 18.59 -2.33
CA ARG A 523 -9.26 19.57 -3.32
C ARG A 523 -8.41 20.84 -3.59
N GLU A 524 -8.36 21.93 -2.79
CA GLU A 524 -7.59 23.16 -3.17
C GLU A 524 -6.09 23.07 -3.52
N GLN A 525 -5.27 22.07 -3.17
CA GLN A 525 -3.96 21.94 -3.83
C GLN A 525 -4.11 21.34 -5.24
N LEU A 526 -5.10 20.48 -5.48
CA LEU A 526 -5.55 20.23 -6.86
C LEU A 526 -6.22 21.47 -7.49
N ARG A 527 -6.94 22.35 -6.76
CA ARG A 527 -7.41 23.64 -7.34
C ARG A 527 -6.25 24.57 -7.68
N GLY A 528 -5.23 24.69 -6.84
CA GLY A 528 -4.01 25.46 -7.13
C GLY A 528 -3.28 24.88 -8.34
N LEU A 529 -3.18 23.55 -8.45
CA LEU A 529 -2.65 22.88 -9.64
C LEU A 529 -3.47 23.19 -10.90
N TYR A 530 -4.80 23.07 -10.82
CA TYR A 530 -5.70 23.32 -11.95
C TYR A 530 -5.78 24.81 -12.30
N GLN A 531 -5.65 25.71 -11.33
CA GLN A 531 -5.57 27.16 -11.54
C GLN A 531 -4.31 27.53 -12.34
N LEU A 532 -3.18 26.85 -12.11
CA LEU A 532 -1.98 27.00 -12.96
C LEU A 532 -2.22 26.52 -14.41
N ALA A 533 -3.20 25.64 -14.64
CA ALA A 533 -3.64 25.21 -15.98
C ALA A 533 -4.80 26.06 -16.55
N GLY A 534 -5.29 27.07 -15.82
CA GLY A 534 -6.51 27.81 -16.18
C GLY A 534 -7.74 26.90 -16.25
N GLU A 535 -7.87 25.95 -15.32
CA GLU A 535 -9.01 25.04 -15.19
C GLU A 535 -9.55 25.01 -13.75
N SER A 536 -10.74 24.46 -13.58
CA SER A 536 -11.40 24.25 -12.30
C SER A 536 -11.36 22.77 -11.93
N PHE A 537 -10.78 22.45 -10.77
CA PHE A 537 -10.74 21.06 -10.30
C PHE A 537 -12.14 20.50 -10.00
N ASP A 538 -13.03 21.30 -9.40
CA ASP A 538 -14.37 20.84 -9.05
C ASP A 538 -15.25 20.60 -10.29
N ASP A 539 -15.00 21.32 -11.38
CA ASP A 539 -15.65 21.05 -12.67
C ASP A 539 -15.03 19.85 -13.40
N ALA A 540 -13.77 19.51 -13.14
CA ALA A 540 -13.09 18.37 -13.77
C ALA A 540 -13.32 17.04 -13.03
N ALA A 541 -13.44 17.07 -11.70
CA ALA A 541 -13.69 15.89 -10.87
C ALA A 541 -15.15 15.42 -10.95
N VAL A 542 -15.35 14.10 -10.95
CA VAL A 542 -16.67 13.45 -11.00
C VAL A 542 -16.97 12.69 -9.70
N ALA A 543 -15.96 11.98 -9.18
CA ALA A 543 -16.07 11.18 -7.97
C ALA A 543 -14.69 11.07 -7.29
N ILE A 544 -14.69 10.87 -5.98
CA ILE A 544 -13.49 10.71 -5.17
C ILE A 544 -13.66 9.51 -4.25
N THR A 545 -12.62 8.68 -4.17
CA THR A 545 -12.52 7.55 -3.26
C THR A 545 -11.22 7.66 -2.47
N PHE A 546 -11.29 7.54 -1.14
CA PHE A 546 -10.16 7.61 -0.21
C PHE A 546 -9.93 6.24 0.42
N ASN A 547 -8.88 5.53 0.00
CA ASN A 547 -8.46 4.32 0.67
C ASN A 547 -7.57 4.70 1.86
N ARG A 548 -8.18 4.92 3.04
CA ARG A 548 -7.46 5.17 4.30
C ARG A 548 -6.82 3.87 4.76
N TRP A 549 -5.54 3.93 5.10
CA TRP A 549 -4.80 2.80 5.65
C TRP A 549 -4.02 3.29 6.89
N SER A 550 -4.74 3.51 7.98
CA SER A 550 -4.19 3.72 9.33
C SER A 550 -3.30 2.54 9.75
N HIS A 551 -3.62 1.35 9.25
CA HIS A 551 -2.81 0.13 9.34
C HIS A 551 -2.38 -0.35 7.94
N GLY A 552 -1.66 0.52 7.22
CA GLY A 552 -1.11 0.27 5.88
C GLY A 552 0.00 -0.80 5.81
N TYR A 553 1.00 -0.57 4.95
CA TYR A 553 2.06 -1.53 4.69
C TYR A 553 2.75 -2.04 5.97
N SER A 554 3.00 -3.36 6.01
CA SER A 554 3.76 -4.02 7.08
C SER A 554 5.06 -3.27 7.37
N TYR A 555 5.47 -3.24 8.64
CA TYR A 555 6.81 -2.80 9.00
C TYR A 555 7.87 -3.53 8.15
N GLU A 556 8.79 -2.79 7.55
CA GLU A 556 10.02 -3.28 6.92
C GLU A 556 11.22 -2.80 7.75
N GLN A 557 12.34 -3.54 7.73
CA GLN A 557 13.55 -3.20 8.48
C GLN A 557 14.08 -1.81 8.11
N VAL A 558 14.33 -0.94 9.09
CA VAL A 558 14.89 0.41 8.86
C VAL A 558 16.34 0.49 9.38
N GLY A 559 17.32 0.66 8.49
CA GLY A 559 18.74 0.41 8.77
C GLY A 559 19.40 1.30 9.83
N LEU A 560 18.80 2.45 10.14
CA LEU A 560 19.25 3.31 11.24
C LEU A 560 19.15 2.62 12.60
N TRP A 561 18.02 1.92 12.85
CA TRP A 561 17.65 1.38 14.16
C TRP A 561 17.68 -0.16 14.24
N ASP A 562 17.31 -0.86 13.17
CA ASP A 562 17.25 -2.32 13.15
C ASP A 562 18.55 -2.95 12.65
N ASN A 563 18.76 -4.22 13.00
CA ASN A 563 19.80 -5.07 12.42
C ASN A 563 19.25 -6.45 12.03
N ASN A 564 19.89 -7.09 11.06
CA ASN A 564 19.41 -8.31 10.42
C ASN A 564 19.23 -9.48 11.41
N ASP A 565 20.11 -9.60 12.41
CA ASP A 565 20.07 -10.68 13.39
C ASP A 565 18.88 -10.52 14.35
N ALA A 566 18.63 -9.28 14.79
CA ALA A 566 17.45 -8.96 15.60
C ALA A 566 16.16 -9.14 14.79
N ALA A 567 16.09 -8.60 13.58
CA ALA A 567 14.94 -8.75 12.68
C ALA A 567 14.63 -10.24 12.41
N SER A 568 15.65 -11.05 12.07
CA SER A 568 15.49 -12.48 11.83
C SER A 568 14.97 -13.23 13.07
N LYS A 569 15.46 -12.91 14.26
CA LYS A 569 14.99 -13.49 15.52
C LYS A 569 13.54 -13.09 15.82
N THR A 570 13.17 -11.83 15.61
CA THR A 570 11.80 -11.34 15.80
C THR A 570 10.83 -12.00 14.83
N VAL A 571 11.17 -12.05 13.54
CA VAL A 571 10.38 -12.72 12.49
C VAL A 571 10.21 -14.22 12.80
N ALA A 572 11.28 -14.94 13.14
CA ALA A 572 11.19 -16.35 13.54
C ALA A 572 10.38 -16.58 14.83
N GLN A 573 10.35 -15.59 15.75
CA GLN A 573 9.50 -15.64 16.95
C GLN A 573 8.02 -15.39 16.61
N MET A 574 7.71 -14.48 15.67
CA MET A 574 6.35 -14.22 15.19
C MET A 574 5.75 -15.43 14.46
N GLN A 575 6.55 -16.12 13.65
CA GLN A 575 6.08 -17.19 12.76
C GLN A 575 5.64 -18.49 13.46
N ARG A 576 5.99 -18.70 14.75
CA ARG A 576 5.69 -19.94 15.50
C ARG A 576 4.20 -20.26 15.54
N ARG A 577 3.81 -21.51 15.22
CA ARG A 577 2.44 -22.00 15.42
C ARG A 577 2.07 -22.11 16.91
N LEU A 578 0.82 -21.77 17.22
CA LEU A 578 0.20 -21.85 18.54
C LEU A 578 -0.78 -23.04 18.53
N GLY A 579 -0.25 -24.25 18.72
CA GLY A 579 -1.03 -25.47 18.52
C GLY A 579 -1.52 -25.56 17.08
N ASN A 580 -2.84 -25.59 16.91
CA ASN A 580 -3.55 -25.64 15.63
C ASN A 580 -3.82 -24.24 15.03
N ILE A 581 -3.33 -23.16 15.64
CA ILE A 581 -3.41 -21.79 15.13
C ILE A 581 -2.05 -21.38 14.53
N LEU A 582 -1.99 -21.17 13.22
CA LEU A 582 -0.75 -20.96 12.47
C LEU A 582 -0.69 -19.52 11.92
N MET A 583 0.44 -18.85 12.12
CA MET A 583 0.58 -17.44 11.77
C MET A 583 0.97 -17.27 10.30
N ALA A 584 0.35 -16.34 9.58
CA ALA A 584 0.58 -16.02 8.17
C ALA A 584 0.52 -14.49 7.93
N GLY A 585 0.52 -14.06 6.67
CA GLY A 585 0.50 -12.64 6.30
C GLY A 585 1.87 -11.95 6.28
N THR A 586 1.92 -10.80 5.60
CA THR A 586 3.11 -9.92 5.50
C THR A 586 3.67 -9.51 6.85
N ASP A 587 2.80 -9.36 7.85
CA ASP A 587 3.19 -8.85 9.16
C ASP A 587 4.22 -9.79 9.84
N VAL A 588 4.09 -11.11 9.68
CA VAL A 588 5.05 -12.10 10.22
C VAL A 588 6.25 -12.37 9.28
N ALA A 589 6.43 -11.55 8.24
CA ALA A 589 7.63 -11.51 7.41
C ALA A 589 8.44 -10.21 7.57
N TRP A 590 7.88 -9.18 8.21
CA TRP A 590 8.42 -7.80 8.21
C TRP A 590 8.68 -7.26 6.80
N LYS A 591 7.74 -7.51 5.88
CA LYS A 591 7.84 -7.12 4.47
C LYS A 591 6.45 -6.94 3.86
N PRO A 592 6.16 -5.83 3.16
CA PRO A 592 4.80 -5.52 2.68
C PRO A 592 4.43 -6.15 1.31
N TYR A 593 5.36 -6.85 0.66
CA TYR A 593 5.22 -7.27 -0.74
C TYR A 593 4.34 -8.50 -0.97
N LEU A 594 3.86 -8.67 -2.21
CA LEU A 594 3.01 -9.79 -2.62
C LEU A 594 3.72 -11.15 -2.49
N GLN A 595 4.98 -11.30 -2.91
CA GLN A 595 5.66 -12.60 -2.80
C GLN A 595 5.81 -13.05 -1.35
N ASP A 596 6.05 -12.13 -0.41
CA ASP A 596 6.18 -12.46 1.01
C ASP A 596 4.81 -12.80 1.64
N ALA A 597 3.71 -12.19 1.17
CA ALA A 597 2.35 -12.63 1.52
C ALA A 597 2.09 -14.08 1.09
N VAL A 598 2.57 -14.47 -0.09
CA VAL A 598 2.45 -15.84 -0.64
C VAL A 598 3.36 -16.82 0.11
N GLU A 599 4.62 -16.47 0.39
CA GLU A 599 5.53 -17.32 1.18
C GLU A 599 4.97 -17.66 2.57
N GLN A 600 4.40 -16.69 3.29
CA GLN A 600 3.82 -16.96 4.61
C GLN A 600 2.55 -17.82 4.53
N ALA A 601 1.81 -17.77 3.43
CA ALA A 601 0.68 -18.67 3.17
C ALA A 601 1.16 -20.11 2.90
N TYR A 602 2.16 -20.28 2.04
CA TYR A 602 2.77 -21.59 1.76
C TYR A 602 3.40 -22.22 3.01
N ARG A 603 4.07 -21.43 3.86
CA ARG A 603 4.61 -21.91 5.13
C ARG A 603 3.49 -22.37 6.07
N ALA A 604 2.51 -21.51 6.34
CA ALA A 604 1.41 -21.83 7.27
C ALA A 604 0.57 -23.04 6.81
N VAL A 605 0.34 -23.21 5.50
CA VAL A 605 -0.38 -24.39 4.98
C VAL A 605 0.46 -25.66 5.08
N ARG A 606 1.79 -25.61 4.85
CA ARG A 606 2.67 -26.77 5.07
C ARG A 606 2.65 -27.20 6.54
N GLU A 607 2.75 -26.26 7.49
CA GLU A 607 2.66 -26.52 8.93
C GLU A 607 1.26 -26.99 9.39
N ALA A 608 0.21 -26.83 8.57
CA ALA A 608 -1.18 -27.26 8.84
C ALA A 608 -1.54 -28.60 8.15
N LEU A 609 -0.57 -29.21 7.46
CA LEU A 609 -0.67 -30.50 6.80
C LEU A 609 0.38 -31.50 7.35
N SER A 610 1.11 -31.10 8.40
CA SER A 610 2.16 -31.85 9.13
C SER A 610 1.85 -32.00 10.62
#